data_AF-A0A0F9BZJ1-F1
#
_entry.id   AF-A0A0F9BZJ1-F1
#
_cell.length_a   1.000
_cell.length_b   1.000
_cell.length_c   1.000
_cell.angle_alpha   90.00
_cell.angle_beta   90.00
_cell.angle_gamma   90.00
#
_symmetry.space_group_name_H-M   'P 1'
#
loop_
_entity.id
_entity.type
_entity.pdbx_description
1 polymer ?
#
loop_
_entity_poly.entity_id
_entity_poly.type
_entity_poly.pdbx_seq_one_letter_code
_entity_poly.pdbx_strand_id
1 'polypeptide(L)'
;FAGDMHDINPFALDPINIEDDRFLVMGNTGLPSFVLSDLPPPVKHKWFCPKCKKPTTTKYPCNKQLCRKPTRRRCLIPLTPEEIAEQKHQQQLQQNGTGTQLEKLLRIVGITEKEGCKCGSRAAVMNSEGPDWCEQNIKTIVGWMKEEAQKRKLKLLFNEKLAALLVKRAIKNARRKLKTLEEQKQED
;
A
#
# COMPACT_ATOMS: atom_id res chain seq x y z
N PHE A 1 22.99 12.77 -52.62
CA PHE A 1 23.35 11.47 -52.02
C PHE A 1 23.06 11.60 -50.53
N ALA A 2 21.83 11.40 -50.04
CA ALA A 2 21.02 10.17 -50.05
C ALA A 2 21.63 9.06 -49.17
N GLY A 3 20.84 8.58 -48.19
CA GLY A 3 21.16 7.55 -47.19
C GLY A 3 20.89 8.09 -45.76
N ASP A 4 19.67 8.15 -45.22
CA ASP A 4 18.58 7.16 -45.01
C ASP A 4 18.91 5.99 -44.05
N MET A 5 17.92 5.70 -43.18
CA MET A 5 17.60 4.40 -42.56
C MET A 5 18.53 3.90 -41.41
N HIS A 6 18.09 3.61 -40.18
CA HIS A 6 16.78 3.14 -39.69
C HIS A 6 16.48 3.55 -38.23
N ASP A 7 15.25 4.00 -38.02
CA ASP A 7 14.48 3.85 -36.79
C ASP A 7 14.30 2.36 -36.44
N ILE A 8 14.75 1.95 -35.25
CA ILE A 8 14.30 0.70 -34.63
C ILE A 8 13.45 1.10 -33.43
N ASN A 9 12.15 0.94 -33.60
CA ASN A 9 11.10 1.19 -32.62
C ASN A 9 10.92 -0.09 -31.79
N PRO A 10 11.28 -0.14 -30.49
CA PRO A 10 11.20 -1.37 -29.69
C PRO A 10 9.79 -1.68 -29.14
N PHE A 11 8.75 -1.00 -29.63
CA PHE A 11 7.35 -1.18 -29.20
C PHE A 11 6.46 -1.80 -30.28
N ALA A 12 6.97 -2.81 -30.98
CA ALA A 12 6.11 -3.76 -31.67
C ALA A 12 5.48 -4.69 -30.61
N LEU A 13 4.27 -4.34 -30.20
CA LEU A 13 3.42 -5.21 -29.41
C LEU A 13 2.92 -6.34 -30.33
N ASP A 14 3.37 -7.56 -30.09
CA ASP A 14 2.73 -8.74 -30.66
C ASP A 14 1.33 -8.90 -30.04
N PRO A 15 0.29 -9.18 -30.84
CA PRO A 15 -1.03 -9.53 -30.33
C PRO A 15 -0.97 -10.91 -29.66
N ILE A 16 -1.38 -10.95 -28.39
CA ILE A 16 -1.57 -12.20 -27.64
C ILE A 16 -2.66 -13.00 -28.35
N ASN A 17 -2.25 -14.07 -29.03
CA ASN A 17 -3.12 -15.10 -29.59
C ASN A 17 -3.65 -15.94 -28.41
N ILE A 18 -4.88 -15.65 -27.96
CA ILE A 18 -5.62 -16.52 -27.04
C ILE A 18 -6.39 -17.49 -27.93
N GLU A 19 -5.69 -18.52 -28.40
CA GLU A 19 -6.33 -19.67 -29.01
C GLU A 19 -6.97 -20.53 -27.91
N ASP A 20 -8.21 -20.92 -28.23
CA ASP A 20 -8.99 -21.99 -27.64
C ASP A 20 -8.16 -23.19 -27.15
N ASP A 21 -8.17 -23.44 -25.85
CA ASP A 21 -8.03 -24.79 -25.33
C ASP A 21 -9.33 -25.24 -24.67
N ARG A 22 -10.13 -25.78 -25.57
CA ARG A 22 -11.24 -26.68 -25.37
C ARG A 22 -10.71 -27.97 -24.73
N PHE A 23 -11.44 -28.43 -23.72
CA PHE A 23 -11.63 -29.85 -23.37
C PHE A 23 -10.52 -30.59 -22.60
N LEU A 24 -10.85 -30.96 -21.35
CA LEU A 24 -11.04 -32.38 -20.98
C LEU A 24 -11.83 -32.46 -19.66
N VAL A 25 -13.16 -32.55 -19.78
CA VAL A 25 -14.04 -33.05 -18.71
C VAL A 25 -14.12 -34.56 -18.90
N MET A 26 -13.30 -35.33 -18.18
CA MET A 26 -13.50 -36.75 -17.94
C MET A 26 -12.99 -37.09 -16.54
N GLY A 27 -13.84 -37.68 -15.71
CA GLY A 27 -13.45 -38.15 -14.38
C GLY A 27 -14.60 -38.39 -13.41
N ASN A 28 -15.67 -39.02 -13.88
CA ASN A 28 -16.70 -39.59 -13.02
C ASN A 28 -16.11 -40.85 -12.35
N THR A 29 -15.59 -40.72 -11.14
CA THR A 29 -15.29 -41.85 -10.26
C THR A 29 -16.01 -41.64 -8.95
N GLY A 30 -16.94 -42.55 -8.67
CA GLY A 30 -17.81 -42.54 -7.51
C GLY A 30 -17.04 -42.34 -6.22
N LEU A 31 -17.38 -41.25 -5.53
CA LEU A 31 -17.07 -41.12 -4.11
C LEU A 31 -17.91 -42.17 -3.37
N PRO A 32 -17.29 -43.06 -2.57
CA PRO A 32 -18.06 -43.83 -1.61
C PRO A 32 -18.73 -42.84 -0.66
N SER A 33 -20.03 -43.04 -0.46
CA SER A 33 -20.87 -42.37 0.53
C SER A 33 -20.32 -42.64 1.93
N PHE A 34 -19.24 -41.98 2.31
CA PHE A 34 -18.74 -41.97 3.68
C PHE A 34 -19.76 -41.19 4.50
N VAL A 35 -20.55 -41.95 5.24
CA VAL A 35 -21.58 -41.49 6.15
C VAL A 35 -20.95 -40.48 7.12
N LEU A 36 -21.28 -39.20 6.94
CA LEU A 36 -20.79 -38.07 7.74
C LEU A 36 -21.48 -38.01 9.12
N SER A 37 -21.72 -39.16 9.76
CA SER A 37 -22.52 -39.27 10.99
C SER A 37 -21.74 -39.81 12.19
N ASP A 38 -20.54 -40.37 11.99
CA ASP A 38 -19.73 -40.97 13.07
C ASP A 38 -18.40 -40.24 13.33
N LEU A 39 -18.27 -38.97 12.93
CA LEU A 39 -17.19 -38.13 13.44
C LEU A 39 -17.53 -37.73 14.88
N PRO A 40 -16.75 -38.16 15.89
CA PRO A 40 -16.96 -37.70 17.26
C PRO A 40 -16.94 -36.16 17.25
N PRO A 41 -17.86 -35.48 17.98
CA PRO A 41 -17.88 -34.03 18.00
C PRO A 41 -16.49 -33.53 18.39
N PRO A 42 -15.96 -32.47 17.73
CA PRO A 42 -14.64 -31.96 18.07
C PRO A 42 -14.65 -31.61 19.54
N VAL A 43 -13.97 -32.44 20.33
CA VAL A 43 -13.79 -32.23 21.75
C VAL A 43 -13.08 -30.89 21.88
N LYS A 44 -13.82 -29.90 22.39
CA LYS A 44 -13.37 -28.52 22.62
C LYS A 44 -12.38 -28.52 23.77
N HIS A 45 -11.24 -29.18 23.61
CA HIS A 45 -10.13 -29.05 24.53
C HIS A 45 -9.60 -27.62 24.36
N LYS A 46 -10.02 -26.76 25.29
CA LYS A 46 -9.42 -25.44 25.46
C LYS A 46 -7.97 -25.70 25.88
N TRP A 47 -7.05 -25.58 24.93
CA TRP A 47 -5.64 -25.57 25.25
C TRP A 47 -5.38 -24.33 26.10
N PHE A 48 -4.92 -24.54 27.32
CA PHE A 48 -4.57 -23.48 28.24
C PHE A 48 -3.06 -23.32 28.24
N CYS A 49 -2.58 -22.10 27.98
CA CYS A 49 -1.16 -21.82 28.16
C CYS A 49 -0.76 -22.09 29.63
N PRO A 50 0.23 -22.97 29.91
CA PRO A 50 0.55 -23.42 31.26
C PRO A 50 1.02 -22.30 32.20
N LYS A 51 1.37 -21.13 31.65
CA LYS A 51 1.86 -19.97 32.41
C LYS A 51 0.80 -18.90 32.66
N CYS A 52 -0.12 -18.67 31.72
CA CYS A 52 -1.13 -17.60 31.85
C CYS A 52 -2.57 -18.10 32.00
N LYS A 53 -2.81 -19.42 31.94
CA LYS A 53 -4.11 -20.09 32.12
C LYS A 53 -5.23 -19.51 31.24
N LYS A 54 -4.91 -18.89 30.10
CA LYS A 54 -5.89 -18.38 29.13
C LYS A 54 -6.14 -19.40 28.01
N PRO A 55 -7.39 -19.50 27.51
CA PRO A 55 -7.69 -20.36 26.38
C PRO A 55 -6.98 -19.83 25.13
N THR A 56 -6.13 -20.63 24.51
CA THR A 56 -5.49 -20.32 23.23
C THR A 56 -6.34 -20.90 22.09
N THR A 57 -6.76 -20.05 21.16
CA THR A 57 -7.49 -20.46 19.94
C THR A 57 -6.56 -20.97 18.84
N THR A 58 -5.24 -20.86 19.02
CA THR A 58 -4.24 -21.23 18.02
C THR A 58 -3.53 -22.53 18.42
N LYS A 59 -3.30 -23.42 17.45
CA LYS A 59 -2.60 -24.72 17.60
C LYS A 59 -1.10 -24.58 17.94
N TYR A 60 -0.55 -23.37 18.00
CA TYR A 60 0.90 -23.16 18.13
C TYR A 60 1.33 -22.99 19.59
N PRO A 61 2.37 -23.71 20.05
CA PRO A 61 2.87 -23.58 21.41
C PRO A 61 3.39 -22.15 21.65
N CYS A 62 2.90 -21.52 22.71
CA CYS A 62 3.33 -20.19 23.15
C CYS A 62 4.85 -20.20 23.42
N ASN A 63 5.63 -19.48 22.60
CA ASN A 63 7.08 -19.35 22.78
C ASN A 63 7.37 -18.64 24.12
N LYS A 64 8.14 -19.30 25.00
CA LYS A 64 8.51 -18.81 26.34
C LYS A 64 9.17 -17.43 26.32
N GLN A 65 9.83 -17.04 25.23
CA GLN A 65 10.49 -15.74 25.08
C GLN A 65 9.51 -14.58 24.79
N LEU A 66 8.34 -14.86 24.22
CA LEU A 66 7.34 -13.86 23.83
C LEU A 66 6.26 -13.62 24.89
N CYS A 67 6.15 -14.49 25.89
CA CYS A 67 5.17 -14.37 26.98
C CYS A 67 5.68 -13.46 28.11
N ARG A 68 5.82 -12.16 27.84
CA ARG A 68 6.00 -11.13 28.90
C ARG A 68 4.62 -10.72 29.47
N LYS A 69 4.64 -10.35 30.76
CA LYS A 69 3.50 -10.03 31.67
C LYS A 69 2.41 -9.13 31.05
N PRO A 70 1.17 -9.14 31.57
CA PRO A 70 -0.03 -8.82 30.81
C PRO A 70 -0.30 -7.32 30.73
N THR A 71 0.25 -6.64 29.73
CA THR A 71 -0.29 -5.35 29.29
C THR A 71 -1.22 -5.54 28.10
N ARG A 72 -2.34 -6.27 28.25
CA ARG A 72 -3.41 -6.42 27.22
C ARG A 72 -3.00 -6.68 25.75
N ARG A 73 -1.74 -7.01 25.45
CA ARG A 73 -1.28 -7.23 24.08
C ARG A 73 -1.55 -8.68 23.73
N ARG A 74 -2.51 -8.84 22.82
CA ARG A 74 -2.79 -10.04 22.03
C ARG A 74 -1.46 -10.71 21.66
N CYS A 75 -1.35 -12.03 21.78
CA CYS A 75 -0.16 -12.77 21.36
C CYS A 75 0.16 -12.37 19.93
N LEU A 76 1.25 -11.62 19.74
CA LEU A 76 1.72 -11.24 18.42
C LEU A 76 2.24 -12.52 17.80
N ILE A 77 1.52 -13.02 16.81
CA ILE A 77 2.08 -14.00 15.87
C ILE A 77 3.29 -13.28 15.25
N PRO A 78 4.51 -13.83 15.35
CA PRO A 78 5.64 -13.25 14.65
C PRO A 78 5.30 -13.21 13.16
N LEU A 79 5.29 -12.00 12.59
CA LEU A 79 5.09 -11.80 11.15
C LEU A 79 6.16 -12.61 10.42
N THR A 80 5.75 -13.28 9.36
CA THR A 80 6.66 -13.96 8.45
C THR A 80 7.58 -12.94 7.78
N PRO A 81 8.80 -13.32 7.36
CA PRO A 81 9.68 -12.45 6.59
C PRO A 81 9.01 -11.87 5.33
N GLU A 82 8.11 -12.65 4.71
CA GLU A 82 7.29 -12.24 3.56
C GLU A 82 6.34 -11.09 3.92
N GLU A 83 5.56 -11.22 5.01
CA GLU A 83 4.67 -10.15 5.49
C GLU A 83 5.43 -8.88 5.89
N ILE A 84 6.65 -9.02 6.42
CA ILE A 84 7.50 -7.86 6.76
C ILE A 84 7.98 -7.15 5.50
N ALA A 85 8.35 -7.90 4.45
CA ALA A 85 8.75 -7.33 3.17
C ALA A 85 7.59 -6.59 2.50
N GLU A 86 6.38 -7.16 2.50
CA GLU A 86 5.18 -6.51 1.96
C GLU A 86 4.84 -5.21 2.72
N GLN A 87 4.87 -5.23 4.05
CA GLN A 87 4.61 -4.04 4.86
C GLN A 87 5.66 -2.96 4.62
N LYS A 88 6.94 -3.32 4.51
CA LYS A 88 8.00 -2.37 4.16
C LYS A 88 7.79 -1.78 2.78
N HIS A 89 7.38 -2.59 1.81
CA HIS A 89 7.12 -2.11 0.46
C HIS A 89 5.95 -1.11 0.44
N GLN A 90 4.86 -1.41 1.13
CA GLN A 90 3.73 -0.47 1.30
C GLN A 90 4.16 0.82 2.02
N GLN A 91 4.99 0.72 3.06
CA GLN A 91 5.55 1.91 3.72
C GLN A 91 6.43 2.73 2.80
N GLN A 92 7.23 2.11 1.93
CA GLN A 92 8.06 2.81 0.95
C GLN A 92 7.21 3.54 -0.10
N LEU A 93 6.12 2.93 -0.56
CA LEU A 93 5.16 3.59 -1.46
C LEU A 93 4.52 4.80 -0.77
N GLN A 94 4.14 4.66 0.51
CA GLN A 94 3.60 5.77 1.28
C GLN A 94 4.62 6.89 1.51
N GLN A 95 5.87 6.57 1.86
CA GLN A 95 6.93 7.56 2.11
C GLN A 95 7.41 8.28 0.84
N ASN A 96 7.25 7.66 -0.33
CA ASN A 96 7.65 8.22 -1.61
C ASN A 96 6.48 8.76 -2.43
N GLY A 97 5.26 8.66 -1.92
CA GLY A 97 4.04 9.11 -2.58
C GLY A 97 3.94 10.63 -2.71
N THR A 98 2.94 11.05 -3.50
CA THR A 98 2.71 12.45 -3.87
C THR A 98 2.50 13.36 -2.66
N GLY A 99 1.78 12.90 -1.64
CA GLY A 99 1.53 13.64 -0.41
C GLY A 99 2.80 13.95 0.36
N THR A 100 3.70 12.97 0.49
CA THR A 100 4.99 13.17 1.18
C THR A 100 5.94 14.07 0.39
N GLN A 101 5.90 14.02 -0.94
CA GLN A 101 6.66 14.97 -1.77
C GLN A 101 6.12 16.40 -1.62
N LEU A 102 4.80 16.56 -1.55
CA LEU A 102 4.18 17.86 -1.34
C LEU A 102 4.53 18.43 0.05
N GLU A 103 4.49 17.62 1.09
CA GLU A 103 4.88 18.00 2.45
C GLU A 103 6.34 18.51 2.50
N LYS A 104 7.26 17.81 1.84
CA LYS A 104 8.66 18.24 1.71
C LYS A 104 8.78 19.62 1.06
N LEU A 105 8.03 19.88 -0.02
CA LEU A 105 8.02 21.17 -0.68
C LEU A 105 7.43 22.26 0.21
N LEU A 106 6.35 21.97 0.94
CA LEU A 106 5.74 22.90 1.88
C LEU A 106 6.69 23.28 3.02
N ARG A 107 7.46 22.32 3.51
CA ARG A 107 8.50 22.55 4.53
C ARG A 107 9.58 23.51 4.03
N ILE A 108 9.99 23.41 2.76
CA ILE A 108 10.96 24.33 2.13
C ILE A 108 10.41 25.76 2.09
N VAL A 109 9.10 25.91 1.86
CA VAL A 109 8.41 27.21 1.87
C VAL A 109 8.14 27.73 3.30
N GLY A 110 8.54 26.99 4.34
CA GLY A 110 8.35 27.36 5.74
C GLY A 110 6.95 27.06 6.29
N ILE A 111 6.15 26.26 5.56
CA ILE A 111 4.84 25.80 6.02
C ILE A 111 5.01 24.45 6.69
N THR A 112 4.97 24.43 8.02
CA THR A 112 5.00 23.22 8.83
C THR A 112 3.62 22.81 9.32
N GLU A 113 3.47 21.53 9.65
CA GLU A 113 2.28 21.04 10.33
C GLU A 113 2.17 21.67 11.72
N LYS A 114 1.02 22.28 12.02
CA LYS A 114 0.66 22.73 13.36
C LYS A 114 -0.32 21.74 13.99
N GLU A 115 -0.41 21.78 15.31
CA GLU A 115 -1.41 21.02 16.05
C GLU A 115 -2.82 21.28 15.47
N GLY A 116 -3.54 20.20 15.17
CA GLY A 116 -4.86 20.25 14.56
C GLY A 116 -4.90 20.36 13.03
N CYS A 117 -3.76 20.35 12.33
CA CYS A 117 -3.79 20.29 10.86
C CYS A 117 -4.25 18.92 10.34
N LYS A 118 -5.13 18.92 9.35
CA LYS A 118 -5.47 17.74 8.53
C LYS A 118 -4.48 17.50 7.38
N CYS A 119 -3.26 18.04 7.50
CA CYS A 119 -2.22 18.00 6.48
C CYS A 119 -1.77 16.55 6.24
N GLY A 120 -1.33 15.87 7.30
CA GLY A 120 -0.89 14.48 7.24
C GLY A 120 -1.97 13.49 6.78
N SER A 121 -3.23 13.67 7.20
CA SER A 121 -4.31 12.78 6.74
C SER A 121 -4.61 12.96 5.26
N ARG A 122 -4.57 14.19 4.75
CA ARG A 122 -4.73 14.47 3.31
C ARG A 122 -3.53 14.00 2.49
N ALA A 123 -2.32 14.13 3.02
CA ALA A 123 -1.11 13.57 2.41
C ALA A 123 -1.19 12.05 2.32
N ALA A 124 -1.72 11.37 3.34
CA ALA A 124 -1.94 9.92 3.31
C ALA A 124 -2.92 9.50 2.21
N VAL A 125 -4.01 10.25 2.00
CA VAL A 125 -4.94 10.01 0.89
C VAL A 125 -4.23 10.18 -0.47
N MET A 126 -3.43 11.22 -0.64
CA MET A 126 -2.65 11.41 -1.89
C MET A 126 -1.63 10.29 -2.12
N ASN A 127 -1.10 9.71 -1.04
CA ASN A 127 -0.17 8.60 -1.11
C ASN A 127 -0.86 7.27 -1.45
N SER A 128 -2.11 7.06 -0.98
CA SER A 128 -2.88 5.86 -1.29
C SER A 128 -3.45 5.88 -2.70
N GLU A 129 -3.95 7.03 -3.17
CA GLU A 129 -4.54 7.17 -4.51
C GLU A 129 -3.48 7.23 -5.62
N GLY A 130 -2.28 7.73 -5.31
CA GLY A 130 -1.16 7.80 -6.25
C GLY A 130 -1.12 9.07 -7.12
N PRO A 131 -0.11 9.17 -8.01
CA PRO A 131 0.19 10.39 -8.77
C PRO A 131 -0.84 10.70 -9.86
N ASP A 132 -1.43 9.68 -10.50
CA ASP A 132 -2.37 9.86 -11.61
C ASP A 132 -3.71 10.44 -11.13
N TRP A 133 -4.19 9.93 -9.99
CA TRP A 133 -5.37 10.50 -9.33
C TRP A 133 -5.12 11.95 -8.91
N CYS A 134 -3.92 12.26 -8.39
CA CYS A 134 -3.56 13.62 -8.01
C CYS A 134 -3.55 14.59 -9.19
N GLU A 135 -3.21 14.13 -10.40
CA GLU A 135 -3.23 14.94 -11.62
C GLU A 135 -4.65 15.29 -12.07
N GLN A 136 -5.59 14.34 -11.93
CA GLN A 136 -7.01 14.57 -12.22
C GLN A 136 -7.67 15.45 -11.14
N ASN A 137 -7.24 15.33 -9.89
CA ASN A 137 -7.85 15.98 -8.72
C ASN A 137 -7.07 17.19 -8.18
N ILE A 138 -6.26 17.86 -9.02
CA ILE A 138 -5.47 19.02 -8.60
C ILE A 138 -6.34 20.10 -7.94
N LYS A 139 -7.52 20.38 -8.50
CA LYS A 139 -8.44 21.39 -7.96
C LYS A 139 -8.88 21.05 -6.53
N THR A 140 -9.18 19.79 -6.26
CA THR A 140 -9.57 19.29 -4.94
C THR A 140 -8.43 19.47 -3.93
N ILE A 141 -7.22 19.10 -4.31
CA ILE A 141 -6.01 19.24 -3.46
C ILE A 141 -5.73 20.73 -3.17
N VAL A 142 -5.83 21.59 -4.18
CA VAL A 142 -5.69 23.05 -4.00
C VAL A 142 -6.79 23.60 -3.08
N GLY A 143 -8.02 23.08 -3.20
CA GLY A 143 -9.13 23.41 -2.29
C GLY A 143 -8.80 23.06 -0.83
N TRP A 144 -8.26 21.88 -0.59
CA TRP A 144 -7.78 21.48 0.73
C TRP A 144 -6.70 22.42 1.28
N MET A 145 -5.72 22.80 0.45
CA MET A 145 -4.68 23.76 0.85
C MET A 145 -5.28 25.13 1.18
N LYS A 146 -6.28 25.58 0.40
CA LYS A 146 -7.00 26.84 0.62
C LYS A 146 -7.75 26.84 1.95
N GLU A 147 -8.47 25.77 2.26
CA GLU A 147 -9.19 25.63 3.54
C GLU A 147 -8.24 25.73 4.74
N GLU A 148 -7.09 25.07 4.69
CA GLU A 148 -6.11 25.13 5.78
C GLU A 148 -5.42 26.51 5.85
N ALA A 149 -5.14 27.14 4.72
CA ALA A 149 -4.61 28.50 4.68
C ALA A 149 -5.61 29.52 5.28
N GLN A 150 -6.91 29.34 5.02
CA GLN A 150 -7.98 30.16 5.59
C GLN A 150 -8.05 30.00 7.10
N LYS A 151 -8.06 28.77 7.62
CA LYS A 151 -8.05 28.51 9.08
C LYS A 151 -6.84 29.13 9.78
N ARG A 152 -5.68 29.12 9.11
CA ARG A 152 -4.42 29.64 9.65
C ARG A 152 -4.23 31.15 9.45
N LYS A 153 -5.21 31.87 8.90
CA LYS A 153 -5.12 33.29 8.52
C LYS A 153 -3.98 33.61 7.54
N LEU A 154 -3.48 32.60 6.81
CA LEU A 154 -2.45 32.73 5.77
C LEU A 154 -3.05 33.09 4.39
N LYS A 155 -4.32 33.51 4.37
CA LYS A 155 -5.06 33.81 3.13
C LYS A 155 -4.36 34.85 2.25
N LEU A 156 -3.67 35.83 2.85
CA LEU A 156 -2.95 36.89 2.12
C LEU A 156 -1.68 36.38 1.40
N LEU A 157 -1.12 35.25 1.84
CA LEU A 157 0.03 34.60 1.19
C LEU A 157 -0.36 33.44 0.28
N PHE A 158 -1.63 33.01 0.29
CA PHE A 158 -2.06 31.83 -0.47
C PHE A 158 -2.48 32.20 -1.89
N ASN A 159 -1.70 31.74 -2.87
CA ASN A 159 -2.00 31.86 -4.29
C ASN A 159 -2.38 30.49 -4.87
N GLU A 160 -3.60 30.37 -5.39
CA GLU A 160 -4.12 29.11 -5.97
C GLU A 160 -3.26 28.60 -7.13
N LYS A 161 -2.74 29.51 -7.97
CA LYS A 161 -1.84 29.16 -9.09
C LYS A 161 -0.51 28.57 -8.59
N LEU A 162 0.06 29.16 -7.54
CA LEU A 162 1.31 28.67 -6.94
C LEU A 162 1.09 27.33 -6.25
N ALA A 163 -0.04 27.16 -5.57
CA ALA A 163 -0.44 25.88 -4.98
C ALA A 163 -0.59 24.79 -6.05
N ALA A 164 -1.28 25.09 -7.17
CA ALA A 164 -1.39 24.16 -8.29
C ALA A 164 -0.03 23.79 -8.89
N LEU A 165 0.89 24.75 -9.01
CA LEU A 165 2.25 24.51 -9.49
C LEU A 165 3.04 23.61 -8.53
N LEU A 166 2.92 23.83 -7.22
CA LEU A 166 3.52 22.99 -6.18
C LEU A 166 3.01 21.54 -6.26
N VAL A 167 1.70 21.35 -6.43
CA VAL A 167 1.09 20.02 -6.59
C VAL A 167 1.64 19.33 -7.85
N LYS A 168 1.66 20.03 -9.00
CA LYS A 168 2.25 19.49 -10.23
C LYS A 168 3.72 19.11 -10.05
N ARG A 169 4.49 19.91 -9.31
CA ARG A 169 5.89 19.60 -9.01
C ARG A 169 6.02 18.37 -8.11
N ALA A 170 5.15 18.23 -7.11
CA ALA A 170 5.10 17.06 -6.23
C ALA A 170 4.78 15.78 -7.02
N ILE A 171 3.80 15.82 -7.93
CA ILE A 171 3.45 14.69 -8.82
C ILE A 171 4.66 14.27 -9.65
N LYS A 172 5.35 15.23 -10.29
CA LYS A 172 6.54 14.96 -11.10
C LYS A 172 7.67 14.32 -10.27
N ASN A 173 7.84 14.73 -9.02
CA ASN A 173 8.83 14.13 -8.12
C ASN A 173 8.42 12.72 -7.68
N ALA A 174 7.14 12.49 -7.39
CA ALA A 174 6.62 11.18 -7.03
C ALA A 174 6.80 10.17 -8.17
N ARG A 175 6.43 10.53 -9.40
CA ARG A 175 6.63 9.68 -10.60
C ARG A 175 8.08 9.28 -10.79
N ARG A 176 9.02 10.22 -10.62
CA ARG A 176 10.47 9.93 -10.70
C ARG A 176 10.91 8.93 -9.63
N LYS A 177 10.41 9.09 -8.40
CA LYS A 177 10.76 8.19 -7.30
C LYS A 177 10.18 6.80 -7.49
N LEU A 178 8.94 6.69 -7.97
CA LEU A 178 8.33 5.39 -8.29
C LEU A 178 9.14 4.65 -9.35
N LYS A 179 9.53 5.34 -10.43
CA LYS A 179 10.38 4.75 -11.47
C LYS A 179 11.71 4.22 -10.91
N THR A 180 12.40 4.99 -10.08
CA THR A 180 13.66 4.55 -9.46
C THR A 180 13.45 3.36 -8.51
N LEU A 181 12.31 3.29 -7.80
CA LEU A 181 12.00 2.16 -6.92
C LEU A 181 11.70 0.89 -7.74
N GLU A 182 11.11 1.02 -8.92
CA GLU A 182 10.89 -0.10 -9.85
C GLU A 182 12.20 -0.62 -10.43
N GLU A 183 13.10 0.28 -10.84
CA GLU A 183 14.44 -0.05 -11.33
C GLU A 183 15.26 -0.80 -10.25
N GLN A 184 15.18 -0.37 -8.98
CA GLN A 184 15.87 -1.04 -7.87
C GLN A 184 15.39 -2.47 -7.60
N LYS A 185 14.13 -2.80 -7.92
CA LYS A 185 13.61 -4.17 -7.76
C LYS A 185 14.14 -5.14 -8.81
N GLN A 186 14.71 -4.66 -9.91
CA GLN A 186 15.24 -5.51 -10.99
C GLN A 186 16.72 -5.87 -10.79
N GLU A 187 17.42 -5.20 -9.87
CA GLU A 187 18.84 -5.44 -9.58
C GLU A 187 19.08 -6.35 -8.35
N ASP A 188 18.05 -6.58 -7.52
CA ASP A 188 18.06 -7.46 -6.34
C ASP A 188 17.49 -8.86 -6.67
#